data_AF-A0A7C7VUZ1-F1
#
_entry.id   AF-A0A7C7VUZ1-F1
#
_cell.length_a   1.000
_cell.length_b   1.000
_cell.length_c   1.000
_cell.angle_alpha   90.00
_cell.angle_beta   90.00
_cell.angle_gamma   90.00
#
_symmetry.space_group_name_H-M   'P 1'
#
loop_
_entity.id
_entity.type
_entity.pdbx_description
1 polymer ?
#
loop_
_entity_poly.entity_id
_entity_poly.type
_entity_poly.pdbx_seq_one_letter_code
_entity_poly.pdbx_strand_id
1 'polypeptide(L)'
;MKSVSRAEVRNKVVNLINNSIKLTLVLIFLSFLRSQVQNSVIEAFNFMLPSKLIVEAIRLAAIAYFGQRVVVSLLFLLNIISDRLSKVLGIEETGGLKRIGNDIIYMIGLLLAWFGLSPLFAFIPSQFVGILLSLIFLILAALIVYDALKTGYNLFREKFDSFVNQLTSLIIGIPEEKEKQSDQNRGHRKR
;
A
#
# COMPACT_ATOMS: atom_id res chain seq x y z
N MET A 1 -3.62 -13.86 -20.62
CA MET A 1 -2.82 -13.68 -19.39
C MET A 1 -1.43 -14.23 -19.64
N LYS A 2 -0.35 -13.45 -19.45
CA LYS A 2 1.01 -14.01 -19.45
C LYS A 2 1.09 -15.04 -18.33
N SER A 3 1.44 -16.28 -18.65
CA SER A 3 1.72 -17.31 -17.66
C SER A 3 2.95 -16.87 -16.87
N VAL A 4 2.75 -16.40 -15.63
CA VAL A 4 3.86 -16.04 -14.76
C VAL A 4 4.61 -17.31 -14.39
N SER A 5 5.89 -17.36 -14.73
CA SER A 5 6.74 -18.52 -14.45
C SER A 5 7.06 -18.64 -12.95
N ARG A 6 7.18 -19.86 -12.44
CA ARG A 6 7.70 -20.10 -11.06
C ARG A 6 9.06 -19.44 -10.84
N ALA A 7 9.92 -19.42 -11.86
CA ALA A 7 11.22 -18.79 -11.79
C ALA A 7 11.11 -17.26 -11.62
N GLU A 8 10.13 -16.64 -12.28
CA GLU A 8 9.87 -15.20 -12.18
C GLU A 8 9.38 -14.82 -10.77
N VAL A 9 8.41 -15.58 -10.22
CA VAL A 9 7.95 -15.39 -8.83
C VAL A 9 9.09 -15.57 -7.85
N ARG A 10 9.88 -16.65 -7.99
CA ARG A 10 11.05 -16.90 -7.13
C ARG A 10 12.03 -15.73 -7.17
N ASN A 11 12.36 -15.24 -8.36
CA ASN A 11 13.26 -14.09 -8.52
C ASN A 11 12.70 -12.84 -7.86
N LYS A 12 11.39 -12.58 -7.96
CA LYS A 12 10.75 -11.41 -7.34
C LYS A 12 10.71 -11.52 -5.82
N VAL A 13 10.45 -12.70 -5.27
CA VAL A 13 10.54 -12.96 -3.82
C VAL A 13 11.98 -12.77 -3.31
N VAL A 14 12.96 -13.37 -3.99
CA VAL A 14 14.39 -13.21 -3.62
C VAL A 14 14.81 -11.75 -3.71
N ASN A 15 14.40 -11.04 -4.76
CA ASN A 15 14.68 -9.61 -4.92
C ASN A 15 14.02 -8.79 -3.82
N LEU A 16 12.77 -9.08 -3.46
CA LEU A 16 12.09 -8.41 -2.36
C LEU A 16 12.88 -8.59 -1.06
N ILE A 17 13.16 -9.84 -0.68
CA ILE A 17 13.88 -10.16 0.57
C ILE A 17 15.27 -9.50 0.58
N ASN A 18 16.04 -9.65 -0.49
CA ASN A 18 17.40 -9.12 -0.57
C ASN A 18 17.43 -7.59 -0.49
N ASN A 19 16.54 -6.89 -1.22
CA ASN A 19 16.49 -5.44 -1.17
C ASN A 19 15.95 -4.93 0.17
N SER A 20 15.00 -5.65 0.80
CA SER A 20 14.54 -5.31 2.15
C SER A 20 15.66 -5.46 3.18
N ILE A 21 16.40 -6.57 3.17
CA ILE A 21 17.54 -6.79 4.06
C ILE A 21 18.61 -5.71 3.85
N LYS A 22 18.99 -5.43 2.59
CA LYS A 22 19.96 -4.37 2.27
C LYS A 22 19.50 -3.00 2.77
N LEU A 23 18.23 -2.66 2.55
CA LEU A 23 17.66 -1.41 3.06
C LEU A 23 17.76 -1.36 4.58
N THR A 24 17.30 -2.39 5.28
CA THR A 24 17.34 -2.45 6.75
C THR A 24 18.78 -2.33 7.28
N LEU A 25 19.73 -3.08 6.72
CA LEU A 25 21.14 -3.00 7.13
C LEU A 25 21.74 -1.62 6.90
N VAL A 26 21.48 -1.01 5.74
CA VAL A 26 21.94 0.36 5.44
C VAL A 26 21.31 1.36 6.40
N LEU A 27 20.01 1.24 6.71
CA LEU A 27 19.34 2.12 7.66
C LEU A 27 19.88 1.98 9.08
N ILE A 28 20.17 0.75 9.53
CA ILE A 28 20.81 0.50 10.83
C ILE A 28 22.19 1.15 10.86
N PHE A 29 23.00 0.92 9.83
CA PHE A 29 24.33 1.50 9.71
C PHE A 29 24.30 3.04 9.70
N LEU A 30 23.40 3.65 8.92
CA LEU A 30 23.24 5.10 8.88
C LEU A 30 22.68 5.66 10.19
N SER A 31 21.83 4.92 10.90
CA SER A 31 21.37 5.30 12.25
C SER A 31 22.52 5.32 13.25
N PHE A 32 23.38 4.29 13.21
CA PHE A 32 24.60 4.25 13.99
C PHE A 32 25.53 5.42 13.65
N LEU A 33 25.82 5.66 12.37
CA LEU A 33 26.65 6.80 11.93
C LEU A 33 26.08 8.13 12.41
N ARG A 34 24.77 8.36 12.27
CA ARG A 34 24.12 9.57 12.76
C ARG A 34 24.37 9.81 14.25
N SER A 35 24.38 8.74 15.05
CA SER A 35 24.64 8.82 16.50
C SER A 35 26.10 9.16 16.83
N GLN A 36 27.05 8.80 15.96
CA GLN A 36 28.47 9.09 16.15
C GLN A 36 28.86 10.49 15.65
N VAL A 37 28.06 11.07 14.73
CA VAL A 37 28.31 12.40 14.18
C VAL A 37 27.96 13.48 15.22
N GLN A 38 28.97 14.22 15.64
CA GLN A 38 28.82 15.39 16.52
C GLN A 38 28.02 16.49 15.82
N ASN A 39 27.49 17.46 16.59
CA ASN A 39 26.77 18.63 16.03
C ASN A 39 27.70 19.66 15.36
N SER A 40 28.71 19.19 14.64
CA SER A 40 29.67 20.04 13.94
C SER A 40 29.07 20.56 12.64
N VAL A 41 29.37 21.81 12.35
CA VAL A 41 29.04 22.47 11.09
C VAL A 41 30.24 22.32 10.17
N ILE A 42 30.00 21.92 8.93
CA ILE A 42 31.01 21.82 7.87
C ILE A 42 30.76 23.00 6.94
N GLU A 43 31.83 23.74 6.62
CA GLU A 43 31.79 24.78 5.61
C GLU A 43 32.01 24.14 4.24
N ALA A 44 31.00 24.22 3.38
CA ALA A 44 31.04 23.69 2.02
C ALA A 44 30.34 24.66 1.08
N PHE A 45 31.00 25.05 -0.01
CA PHE A 45 30.42 25.95 -1.03
C PHE A 45 29.88 27.28 -0.46
N ASN A 46 30.55 27.89 0.52
CA ASN A 46 30.09 29.07 1.28
C ASN A 46 28.77 28.87 2.07
N PHE A 47 28.35 27.62 2.29
CA PHE A 47 27.23 27.27 3.16
C PHE A 47 27.73 26.56 4.42
N MET A 48 27.15 26.94 5.56
CA MET A 48 27.32 26.26 6.83
C MET A 48 26.32 25.10 6.91
N LEU A 49 26.80 23.88 6.63
CA LEU A 49 25.96 22.69 6.61
C LEU A 49 26.17 21.84 7.86
N PRO A 50 25.10 21.47 8.58
CA PRO A 50 25.20 20.50 9.66
C PRO A 50 25.70 19.16 9.11
N SER A 51 26.77 18.61 9.69
CA SER A 51 27.30 17.28 9.29
C SER A 51 26.23 16.18 9.33
N LYS A 52 25.27 16.28 10.26
CA LYS A 52 24.10 15.38 10.34
C LYS A 52 23.21 15.41 9.10
N LEU A 53 23.12 16.55 8.40
CA LEU A 53 22.33 16.67 7.18
C LEU A 53 22.86 15.75 6.07
N ILE A 54 24.19 15.56 6.00
CA ILE A 54 24.83 14.67 5.02
C ILE A 54 24.38 13.23 5.25
N VAL A 55 24.36 12.77 6.51
CA VAL A 55 23.91 11.41 6.86
C VAL A 55 22.42 11.23 6.52
N GLU A 56 21.59 12.23 6.78
CA GLU A 56 20.16 12.17 6.43
C GLU A 56 19.92 12.22 4.92
N ALA A 57 20.72 12.97 4.16
CA ALA A 57 20.65 12.97 2.70
C ALA A 57 21.03 11.60 2.11
N ILE A 58 22.09 10.97 2.63
CA ILE A 58 22.48 9.61 2.24
C ILE A 58 21.39 8.61 2.63
N ARG A 59 20.74 8.78 3.79
CA ARG A 59 19.60 7.96 4.21
C ARG A 59 18.44 8.08 3.24
N LEU A 60 18.05 9.29 2.86
CA LEU A 60 17.00 9.50 1.87
C LEU A 60 17.36 8.84 0.53
N ALA A 61 18.60 8.98 0.07
CA ALA A 61 19.07 8.33 -1.16
C ALA A 61 19.01 6.79 -1.08
N ALA A 62 19.41 6.21 0.05
CA ALA A 62 19.31 4.77 0.28
C ALA A 62 17.86 4.28 0.28
N ILE A 63 16.94 5.01 0.93
CA ILE A 63 15.51 4.71 0.93
C ILE A 63 14.95 4.81 -0.48
N ALA A 64 15.27 5.85 -1.24
CA ALA A 64 14.82 5.99 -2.62
C ALA A 64 15.31 4.80 -3.47
N TYR A 65 16.60 4.47 -3.39
CA TYR A 65 17.21 3.43 -4.21
C TYR A 65 16.71 2.01 -3.89
N PHE A 66 16.77 1.60 -2.61
CA PHE A 66 16.35 0.24 -2.23
C PHE A 66 14.83 0.15 -2.04
N GLY A 67 14.20 1.19 -1.52
CA GLY A 67 12.75 1.25 -1.31
C GLY A 67 11.97 1.11 -2.61
N GLN A 68 12.39 1.76 -3.69
CA GLN A 68 11.77 1.55 -5.01
C GLN A 68 11.83 0.07 -5.44
N ARG A 69 12.96 -0.61 -5.24
CA ARG A 69 13.12 -2.03 -5.60
C ARG A 69 12.21 -2.94 -4.77
N VAL A 70 12.05 -2.63 -3.49
CA VAL A 70 11.10 -3.30 -2.58
C VAL A 70 9.68 -3.10 -3.08
N VAL A 71 9.26 -1.87 -3.32
CA VAL A 71 7.92 -1.51 -3.79
C VAL A 71 7.59 -2.21 -5.12
N VAL A 72 8.49 -2.17 -6.10
CA VAL A 72 8.28 -2.80 -7.42
C VAL A 72 8.14 -4.32 -7.29
N SER A 73 8.96 -4.95 -6.45
CA SER A 73 8.89 -6.41 -6.24
C SER A 73 7.62 -6.80 -5.51
N LEU A 74 7.21 -6.00 -4.53
CA LEU A 74 5.99 -6.23 -3.76
C LEU A 74 4.73 -6.01 -4.60
N LEU A 75 4.67 -4.96 -5.42
CA LEU A 75 3.55 -4.68 -6.32
C LEU A 75 3.32 -5.86 -7.28
N PHE A 76 4.40 -6.41 -7.83
CA PHE A 76 4.32 -7.60 -8.67
C PHE A 76 3.72 -8.80 -7.92
N LEU A 77 4.17 -9.06 -6.69
CA LEU A 77 3.67 -10.17 -5.90
C LEU A 77 2.21 -9.97 -5.47
N LEU A 78 1.84 -8.75 -5.06
CA LEU A 78 0.46 -8.42 -4.71
C LEU A 78 -0.48 -8.61 -5.91
N ASN A 79 -0.09 -8.20 -7.11
CA ASN A 79 -0.89 -8.45 -8.32
C ASN A 79 -1.15 -9.95 -8.55
N ILE A 80 -0.14 -10.79 -8.37
CA ILE A 80 -0.29 -12.25 -8.49
C ILE A 80 -1.18 -12.81 -7.39
N ILE A 81 -1.00 -12.35 -6.15
CA ILE A 81 -1.80 -12.77 -5.02
C ILE A 81 -3.25 -12.38 -5.26
N SER A 82 -3.53 -11.14 -5.66
CA SER A 82 -4.89 -10.66 -5.97
C SER A 82 -5.54 -11.47 -7.08
N ASP A 83 -4.82 -11.80 -8.15
CA ASP A 83 -5.32 -12.66 -9.23
C ASP A 83 -5.60 -14.11 -8.80
N ARG A 84 -4.83 -14.63 -7.83
CA ARG A 84 -5.08 -15.97 -7.27
C ARG A 84 -6.23 -15.95 -6.28
N LEU A 85 -6.27 -14.94 -5.40
CA LEU A 85 -7.30 -14.81 -4.38
C LEU A 85 -8.67 -14.57 -5.01
N SER A 86 -8.76 -13.81 -6.10
CA SER A 86 -10.03 -13.61 -6.81
C SER A 86 -10.60 -14.93 -7.33
N LYS A 87 -9.75 -15.80 -7.88
CA LYS A 87 -10.13 -17.13 -8.37
C LYS A 87 -10.58 -18.05 -7.24
N VAL A 88 -9.83 -18.08 -6.14
CA VAL A 88 -10.13 -18.92 -4.97
C VAL A 88 -11.42 -18.47 -4.29
N LEU A 89 -11.61 -17.16 -4.16
CA LEU A 89 -12.79 -16.60 -3.51
C LEU A 89 -14.01 -16.53 -4.45
N GLY A 90 -13.86 -16.85 -5.74
CA GLY A 90 -14.94 -16.70 -6.73
C GLY A 90 -15.44 -15.25 -6.81
N ILE A 91 -14.53 -14.27 -6.73
CA ILE A 91 -14.85 -12.86 -6.96
C ILE A 91 -14.62 -12.64 -8.45
N GLU A 92 -15.69 -12.42 -9.21
CA GLU A 92 -15.63 -12.20 -10.67
C GLU A 92 -14.78 -10.97 -11.00
N GLU A 93 -14.80 -9.96 -10.13
CA GLU A 93 -13.99 -8.76 -10.27
C GLU A 93 -12.64 -8.85 -9.52
N THR A 94 -11.56 -9.09 -10.26
CA THR A 94 -10.18 -8.92 -9.74
C THR A 94 -9.88 -7.50 -9.25
N GLY A 95 -10.72 -6.52 -9.62
CA GLY A 95 -10.51 -5.09 -9.37
C GLY A 95 -10.40 -4.75 -7.88
N GLY A 96 -11.28 -5.27 -7.03
CA GLY A 96 -11.27 -4.95 -5.60
C GLY A 96 -10.01 -5.46 -4.89
N LEU A 97 -9.61 -6.71 -5.14
CA LEU A 97 -8.39 -7.28 -4.55
C LEU A 97 -7.11 -6.62 -5.07
N LYS A 98 -7.09 -6.20 -6.33
CA LYS A 98 -5.98 -5.40 -6.88
C LYS A 98 -5.92 -4.01 -6.26
N ARG A 99 -7.07 -3.40 -6.00
CA ARG A 99 -7.17 -2.11 -5.32
C ARG A 99 -6.58 -2.17 -3.91
N ILE A 100 -6.95 -3.17 -3.10
CA ILE A 100 -6.33 -3.38 -1.78
C ILE A 100 -4.81 -3.55 -1.91
N GLY A 101 -4.35 -4.33 -2.90
CA GLY A 101 -2.91 -4.47 -3.17
C GLY A 101 -2.23 -3.14 -3.47
N ASN A 102 -2.86 -2.28 -4.28
CA ASN A 102 -2.35 -0.94 -4.56
C ASN A 102 -2.36 -0.04 -3.31
N ASP A 103 -3.39 -0.11 -2.48
CA ASP A 103 -3.46 0.67 -1.24
C ASP A 103 -2.34 0.30 -0.27
N ILE A 104 -1.99 -1.00 -0.19
CA ILE A 104 -0.81 -1.48 0.56
C ILE A 104 0.48 -0.87 -0.01
N ILE A 105 0.61 -0.82 -1.33
CA ILE A 105 1.77 -0.22 -1.99
C ILE A 105 1.86 1.29 -1.72
N TYR A 106 0.75 2.01 -1.76
CA TYR A 106 0.70 3.42 -1.43
C TYR A 106 1.06 3.67 0.03
N MET A 107 0.58 2.85 0.95
CA MET A 107 0.97 2.91 2.37
C MET A 107 2.47 2.69 2.56
N ILE A 108 3.05 1.67 1.93
CA ILE A 108 4.49 1.39 2.05
C ILE A 108 5.31 2.52 1.41
N GLY A 109 4.89 3.03 0.25
CA GLY A 109 5.53 4.18 -0.39
C GLY A 109 5.50 5.42 0.49
N LEU A 110 4.36 5.71 1.10
CA LEU A 110 4.19 6.85 2.02
C LEU A 110 5.06 6.68 3.27
N LEU A 111 5.10 5.48 3.86
CA LEU A 111 5.96 5.18 5.00
C LEU A 111 7.44 5.38 4.65
N LEU A 112 7.90 4.87 3.51
CA LEU A 112 9.27 5.06 3.07
C LEU A 112 9.59 6.55 2.87
N ALA A 113 8.69 7.29 2.23
CA ALA A 113 8.83 8.74 2.06
C ALA A 113 8.90 9.46 3.42
N TRP A 114 8.04 9.09 4.38
CA TRP A 114 8.06 9.63 5.73
C TRP A 114 9.39 9.33 6.45
N PHE A 115 9.86 8.08 6.40
CA PHE A 115 11.13 7.68 7.03
C PHE A 115 12.35 8.41 6.43
N GLY A 116 12.30 8.74 5.14
CA GLY A 116 13.38 9.48 4.47
C GLY A 116 13.31 10.99 4.65
N LEU A 117 12.10 11.56 4.61
CA LEU A 117 11.90 13.01 4.58
C LEU A 117 11.71 13.63 5.96
N SER A 118 11.06 12.93 6.90
CA SER A 118 10.81 13.50 8.24
C SER A 118 12.07 13.94 8.99
N PRO A 119 13.22 13.25 8.92
CA PRO A 119 14.43 13.74 9.56
C PRO A 119 14.96 15.03 8.94
N LEU A 120 14.68 15.26 7.65
CA LEU A 120 15.10 16.48 6.93
C LEU A 120 14.27 17.69 7.34
N PHE A 121 13.05 17.50 7.83
CA PHE A 121 12.19 18.60 8.27
C PHE A 121 12.79 19.35 9.47
N ALA A 122 13.63 18.69 10.27
CA ALA A 122 14.35 19.32 11.38
C ALA A 122 15.37 20.38 10.94
N PHE A 123 15.77 20.38 9.67
CA PHE A 123 16.72 21.35 9.11
C PHE A 123 16.01 22.51 8.38
N ILE A 124 14.68 22.52 8.35
CA ILE A 124 13.90 23.62 7.78
C ILE A 124 13.91 24.79 8.78
N PRO A 125 14.26 26.03 8.37
CA PRO A 125 14.34 27.17 9.28
C PRO A 125 13.01 27.50 9.98
N SER A 126 11.87 27.17 9.36
CA SER A 126 10.54 27.41 9.89
C SER A 126 9.95 26.14 10.51
N GLN A 127 9.75 26.16 11.83
CA GLN A 127 9.08 25.09 12.57
C GLN A 127 7.64 24.85 12.06
N PHE A 128 6.94 25.92 11.70
CA PHE A 128 5.58 25.82 11.13
C PHE A 128 5.55 24.98 9.85
N VAL A 129 6.55 25.12 8.97
CA VAL A 129 6.61 24.34 7.73
C VAL A 129 6.83 22.85 8.03
N GLY A 130 7.71 22.51 8.98
CA GLY A 130 7.93 21.11 9.39
C GLY A 130 6.68 20.45 9.98
N ILE A 131 5.91 21.21 10.79
CA ILE A 131 4.64 20.75 11.35
C ILE A 131 3.60 20.55 10.24
N LEU A 132 3.47 21.50 9.32
CA LEU A 132 2.54 21.41 8.20
C LEU A 132 2.84 20.19 7.31
N LEU A 133 4.10 19.95 6.97
CA LEU A 133 4.51 18.77 6.21
C LEU A 133 4.16 17.48 6.96
N SER A 134 4.41 17.43 8.27
CA SER A 134 4.05 16.28 9.10
C SER A 134 2.54 16.02 9.11
N LEU A 135 1.74 17.09 9.20
CA LEU A 135 0.29 17.00 9.15
C LEU A 135 -0.22 16.53 7.78
N ILE A 136 0.40 16.97 6.68
CA ILE A 136 0.09 16.50 5.33
C ILE A 136 0.32 14.99 5.23
N PHE A 137 1.47 14.49 5.71
CA PHE A 137 1.74 13.05 5.73
C PHE A 137 0.73 12.27 6.57
N LEU A 138 0.33 12.82 7.73
CA LEU A 138 -0.67 12.19 8.59
C LEU A 138 -2.04 12.11 7.90
N ILE A 139 -2.48 13.19 7.26
CA ILE A 139 -3.75 13.23 6.51
C ILE A 139 -3.71 12.22 5.35
N LEU A 140 -2.62 12.19 4.58
CA LEU A 140 -2.45 11.22 3.50
C LEU A 140 -2.49 9.78 4.02
N ALA A 141 -1.82 9.50 5.13
CA ALA A 141 -1.84 8.18 5.75
C ALA A 141 -3.26 7.80 6.19
N ALA A 142 -3.99 8.71 6.84
CA ALA A 142 -5.37 8.49 7.26
C ALA A 142 -6.30 8.24 6.08
N LEU A 143 -6.14 8.97 4.97
CA LEU A 143 -6.93 8.78 3.75
C LEU A 143 -6.68 7.41 3.12
N ILE A 144 -5.43 6.98 3.00
CA ILE A 144 -5.09 5.67 2.43
C ILE A 144 -5.61 4.54 3.33
N VAL A 145 -5.43 4.66 4.65
CA VAL A 145 -5.97 3.67 5.61
C VAL A 145 -7.49 3.60 5.52
N TYR A 146 -8.16 4.74 5.46
CA TYR A 146 -9.62 4.79 5.31
C TYR A 146 -10.07 4.12 4.00
N ASP A 147 -9.42 4.42 2.86
CA ASP A 147 -9.78 3.83 1.57
C ASP A 147 -9.53 2.31 1.54
N ALA A 148 -8.42 1.86 2.14
CA ALA A 148 -8.12 0.44 2.28
C ALA A 148 -9.16 -0.29 3.15
N LEU A 149 -9.54 0.29 4.29
CA LEU A 149 -10.57 -0.27 5.18
C LEU A 149 -11.94 -0.30 4.51
N LYS A 150 -12.32 0.78 3.83
CA LYS A 150 -13.60 0.86 3.10
C LYS A 150 -13.66 -0.16 1.97
N THR A 151 -12.59 -0.30 1.20
CA THR A 151 -12.50 -1.28 0.10
C THR A 151 -12.54 -2.71 0.66
N GLY A 152 -11.79 -2.99 1.73
CA GLY A 152 -11.83 -4.27 2.42
C GLY A 152 -13.20 -4.62 2.99
N TYR A 153 -13.87 -3.66 3.62
CA TYR A 153 -15.22 -3.83 4.15
C TYR A 153 -16.24 -4.16 3.04
N ASN A 154 -16.21 -3.45 1.93
CA ASN A 154 -17.14 -3.69 0.82
C ASN A 154 -16.96 -5.09 0.23
N LEU A 155 -15.72 -5.52 -0.01
CA LEU A 155 -15.42 -6.87 -0.51
C LEU A 155 -15.85 -7.96 0.47
N PHE A 156 -15.65 -7.73 1.76
CA PHE A 156 -16.10 -8.67 2.79
C PHE A 156 -17.62 -8.74 2.84
N ARG A 157 -18.32 -7.60 2.80
CA ARG A 157 -19.77 -7.51 2.84
C ARG A 157 -20.41 -8.26 1.67
N GLU A 158 -19.93 -8.06 0.44
CA GLU A 158 -20.43 -8.78 -0.74
C GLU A 158 -20.33 -10.31 -0.59
N LYS A 159 -19.23 -10.80 -0.02
CA LYS A 159 -19.04 -12.24 0.23
C LYS A 159 -19.88 -12.74 1.40
N PHE A 160 -20.00 -11.95 2.46
CA PHE A 160 -20.81 -12.29 3.61
C PHE A 160 -22.30 -12.38 3.22
N ASP A 161 -22.80 -11.41 2.46
CA ASP A 161 -24.18 -11.42 1.94
C ASP A 161 -24.42 -12.65 1.05
N SER A 162 -23.46 -13.00 0.18
CA SER A 162 -23.53 -14.23 -0.63
C SER A 162 -23.58 -15.50 0.22
N PHE A 163 -22.78 -15.59 1.29
CA PHE A 163 -22.78 -16.72 2.21
C PHE A 163 -24.08 -16.83 3.01
N VAL A 164 -24.59 -15.71 3.52
CA VAL A 164 -25.87 -15.64 4.23
C VAL A 164 -27.02 -16.03 3.30
N ASN A 165 -27.01 -15.61 2.04
CA ASN A 165 -28.02 -15.99 1.07
C ASN A 165 -27.97 -17.51 0.76
N GLN A 166 -26.78 -18.10 0.65
CA GLN A 166 -26.63 -19.55 0.47
C GLN A 166 -27.15 -20.33 1.68
N LEU A 167 -26.83 -19.90 2.90
CA LEU A 167 -27.37 -20.51 4.12
C LEU A 167 -28.89 -20.38 4.19
N THR A 168 -29.42 -19.20 3.88
CA THR A 168 -30.87 -18.95 3.84
C THR A 168 -31.55 -19.87 2.83
N SER A 169 -30.98 -20.04 1.63
CA SER A 169 -31.52 -20.95 0.61
C SER A 169 -31.48 -22.42 1.02
N LEU A 170 -30.46 -22.84 1.78
CA LEU A 170 -30.33 -24.21 2.31
C LEU A 170 -31.30 -24.47 3.46
N ILE A 171 -31.58 -23.46 4.29
CA ILE A 171 -32.49 -23.58 5.44
C ILE A 171 -33.95 -23.51 5.00
N ILE A 172 -34.28 -22.64 4.03
CA ILE A 172 -35.66 -22.40 3.60
C ILE A 172 -36.07 -23.34 2.45
N GLY A 173 -35.13 -23.92 1.70
CA GLY A 173 -35.41 -24.91 0.66
C GLY A 173 -36.25 -24.40 -0.53
N ILE A 174 -36.44 -23.08 -0.66
CA ILE A 174 -37.18 -22.45 -1.75
C ILE A 174 -36.20 -21.58 -2.54
N PRO A 175 -35.97 -21.85 -3.83
CA PRO A 175 -35.21 -20.95 -4.68
C PRO A 175 -36.01 -19.66 -4.89
N GLU A 176 -35.42 -18.51 -4.57
CA GLU A 176 -35.93 -17.20 -5.02
C GLU A 176 -35.75 -17.06 -6.54
N GLU A 177 -36.50 -17.84 -7.32
CA GLU A 177 -36.69 -17.59 -8.73
C GLU A 177 -38.06 -16.95 -8.94
N LYS A 178 -38.02 -15.70 -9.44
CA LYS A 178 -39.09 -14.98 -10.17
C LYS A 178 -40.09 -14.17 -9.34
N GLU A 179 -39.64 -13.07 -8.75
CA GLU A 179 -40.53 -11.93 -8.46
C GLU A 179 -40.32 -10.71 -9.37
N LYS A 180 -39.36 -10.76 -10.32
CA LYS A 180 -39.13 -9.65 -11.27
C LYS A 180 -39.84 -9.78 -12.63
N GLN A 181 -40.58 -10.86 -12.91
CA GLN A 181 -41.30 -11.04 -14.19
C GLN A 181 -42.82 -10.82 -14.10
N SER A 182 -43.42 -10.76 -12.92
CA SER A 182 -44.86 -10.58 -12.75
C SER A 182 -45.33 -9.12 -12.88
N ASP A 183 -44.44 -8.15 -12.64
CA ASP A 183 -44.81 -6.72 -12.69
C ASP A 183 -44.71 -6.07 -14.08
N GLN A 184 -43.90 -6.63 -14.99
CA GLN A 184 -43.86 -6.13 -16.38
C GLN A 184 -45.07 -6.58 -17.22
N ASN A 185 -45.76 -7.67 -16.83
CA ASN A 185 -46.85 -8.22 -17.63
C ASN A 185 -48.25 -7.72 -17.22
N ARG A 186 -48.38 -6.95 -16.13
CA ARG A 186 -49.65 -6.34 -15.70
C ARG A 186 -49.90 -4.93 -16.27
N GLY A 187 -48.87 -4.27 -16.79
CA GLY A 187 -48.97 -2.93 -17.41
C GLY A 187 -49.46 -2.90 -18.87
N HIS A 188 -49.54 -4.05 -19.55
CA HIS A 188 -49.92 -4.13 -20.98
C HIS A 188 -51.34 -4.64 -21.24
N ARG A 189 -52.17 -4.75 -20.20
CA ARG A 189 -53.55 -5.26 -20.33
C ARG A 189 -54.61 -4.33 -19.73
N LYS A 190 -54.54 -3.03 -20.05
CA LYS A 190 -55.71 -2.13 -19.98
C LYS A 190 -55.63 -1.09 -21.11
N ARG A 191 -56.04 -1.54 -22.30
CA ARG A 191 -56.82 -0.70 -23.22
C ARG A 191 -58.28 -0.86 -22.84
#